data_AF-A0AAE1VP84-F1
#
_entry.id   AF-A0AAE1VP84-F1
#
_cell.length_a   1.000
_cell.length_b   1.000
_cell.length_c   1.000
_cell.angle_alpha   90.00
_cell.angle_beta   90.00
_cell.angle_gamma   90.00
#
_symmetry.space_group_name_H-M   'P 1'
#
loop_
_entity.id
_entity.type
_entity.pdbx_description
1 polymer ?
#
loop_
_entity_poly.entity_id
_entity_poly.type
_entity_poly.pdbx_seq_one_letter_code
_entity_poly.pdbx_strand_id
1 'polypeptide(L)'
;MIETGEGVDWAVGEALAFATLLVEGNHVRLSGQDVERGTFSHRHSVIHDQETGKVLSLSEFGVLGFELGYSMENSNSLVLWEAQFGDFSNGAQVIFDQFLSSGESKWLRQSGLVVLLPHSYDGQGPEHSSARLERFLQMSDDNPYVIPDMEPTLRKQIQECNWQVVNVTTPANYFHVLRRQVYYELDEERKKVEGKDVAICRVEQLCPFLYDLVQREVKRYPN
;
A
#
# COMPACT_ATOMS: atom_id res chain seq x y z
N MET A 1 19.68 0.45 15.43
CA MET A 1 18.80 0.38 14.26
C MET A 1 19.31 1.26 13.14
N ILE A 2 19.26 2.60 13.23
CA ILE A 2 19.73 3.48 12.14
C ILE A 2 21.25 3.40 11.93
N GLU A 3 22.06 3.48 12.99
CA GLU A 3 23.53 3.41 12.86
C GLU A 3 24.04 2.05 12.38
N THR A 4 23.33 0.97 12.72
CA THR A 4 23.72 -0.41 12.42
C THR A 4 23.08 -0.95 11.14
N GLY A 5 22.00 -0.34 10.65
CA GLY A 5 21.15 -0.88 9.59
C GLY A 5 20.36 -2.15 9.96
N GLU A 6 20.55 -2.67 11.18
CA GLU A 6 19.93 -3.91 11.64
C GLU A 6 18.67 -3.65 12.45
N GLY A 7 17.68 -4.54 12.28
CA GLY A 7 16.44 -4.55 13.06
C GLY A 7 15.45 -3.45 12.67
N VAL A 8 15.53 -2.91 11.45
CA VAL A 8 14.57 -1.91 10.93
C VAL A 8 13.16 -2.49 10.99
N ASP A 9 12.31 -1.91 11.82
CA ASP A 9 10.90 -2.30 11.97
C ASP A 9 9.99 -1.54 10.99
N TRP A 10 8.69 -1.83 11.06
CA TRP A 10 7.70 -1.29 10.13
C TRP A 10 7.57 0.23 10.21
N ALA A 11 7.56 0.77 11.42
CA ALA A 11 7.41 2.20 11.67
C ALA A 11 8.63 2.97 11.19
N VAL A 12 9.84 2.42 11.39
CA VAL A 12 11.07 3.04 10.87
C VAL A 12 11.12 2.93 9.34
N GLY A 13 10.69 1.81 8.74
CA GLY A 13 10.56 1.69 7.28
C GLY A 13 9.62 2.73 6.68
N GLU A 14 8.46 2.96 7.31
CA GLU A 14 7.50 4.00 6.94
C GLU A 14 8.10 5.41 7.08
N ALA A 15 8.68 5.71 8.24
CA ALA A 15 9.29 7.01 8.52
C ALA A 15 10.43 7.33 7.56
N LEU A 16 11.25 6.34 7.18
CA LEU A 16 12.29 6.51 6.15
C LEU A 16 11.68 6.82 4.78
N ALA A 17 10.56 6.20 4.41
CA ALA A 17 9.89 6.48 3.14
C ALA A 17 9.39 7.93 3.11
N PHE A 18 8.73 8.37 4.20
CA PHE A 18 8.28 9.75 4.33
C PHE A 18 9.44 10.74 4.33
N ALA A 19 10.46 10.49 5.15
CA ALA A 19 11.61 11.39 5.28
C ALA A 19 12.36 11.57 3.95
N THR A 20 12.59 10.49 3.22
CA THR A 20 13.29 10.55 1.92
C THR A 20 12.47 11.32 0.88
N LEU A 21 11.16 11.10 0.81
CA LEU A 21 10.27 11.86 -0.09
C LEU A 21 10.25 13.36 0.26
N LEU A 22 10.18 13.69 1.55
CA LEU A 22 10.21 15.08 2.03
C LEU A 22 11.55 15.77 1.70
N VAL A 23 12.67 15.07 1.86
CA VAL A 23 14.01 15.57 1.48
C VAL A 23 14.11 15.82 -0.02
N GLU A 24 13.45 15.01 -0.84
CA GLU A 24 13.35 15.18 -2.30
C GLU A 24 12.39 16.30 -2.72
N GLY A 25 11.69 16.94 -1.77
CA GLY A 25 10.75 18.04 -2.01
C GLY A 25 9.32 17.60 -2.30
N ASN A 26 9.00 16.31 -2.17
CA ASN A 26 7.64 15.79 -2.31
C ASN A 26 6.86 15.99 -1.01
N HIS A 27 5.59 16.38 -1.12
CA HIS A 27 4.74 16.53 0.05
C HIS A 27 4.18 15.16 0.49
N VAL A 28 4.08 14.93 1.80
CA VAL A 28 3.47 13.73 2.38
C VAL A 28 2.26 14.14 3.21
N ARG A 29 1.12 13.53 2.93
CA ARG A 29 -0.14 13.76 3.64
C ARG A 29 -0.70 12.43 4.11
N LEU A 30 -0.82 12.25 5.42
CA LEU A 30 -1.44 11.07 6.04
C LEU A 30 -2.68 11.50 6.83
N SER A 31 -3.82 10.92 6.50
CA SER A 31 -5.09 11.17 7.17
C SER A 31 -5.75 9.87 7.61
N GLY A 32 -6.52 9.92 8.68
CA GLY A 32 -7.23 8.76 9.22
C GLY A 32 -7.43 8.91 10.73
N GLN A 33 -8.10 7.94 11.32
CA GLN A 33 -8.31 7.93 12.76
C GLN A 33 -7.02 7.53 13.49
N ASP A 34 -6.63 8.34 14.49
CA ASP A 34 -5.45 8.10 15.35
C ASP A 34 -4.10 7.97 14.60
N VAL A 35 -4.02 8.36 13.33
CA VAL A 35 -2.83 8.16 12.48
C VAL A 35 -1.57 8.83 13.01
N GLU A 36 -1.72 9.94 13.76
CA GLU A 36 -0.62 10.67 14.38
C GLU A 36 0.21 9.80 15.34
N ARG A 37 -0.46 8.99 16.15
CA ARG A 37 0.16 7.98 17.03
C ARG A 37 0.30 6.63 16.33
N GLY A 38 -0.65 6.33 15.44
CA GLY A 38 -0.99 5.02 14.92
C GLY A 38 -1.91 4.29 15.89
N THR A 39 -2.92 3.59 15.35
CA THR A 39 -3.85 2.72 16.12
C THR A 39 -3.09 1.82 17.09
N PHE A 40 -2.03 1.19 16.59
CA PHE A 40 -1.19 0.25 17.34
C PHE A 40 -0.01 0.92 18.07
N SER A 41 -0.03 2.24 18.23
CA SER A 41 1.02 3.03 18.90
C SER A 41 2.43 2.76 18.38
N HIS A 42 2.57 2.61 17.06
CA HIS A 42 3.83 2.29 16.40
C HIS A 42 4.45 3.50 15.70
N ARG A 43 3.64 4.50 15.31
CA ARG A 43 4.07 5.55 14.36
C ARG A 43 4.62 6.79 15.05
N HIS A 44 3.86 7.37 15.97
CA HIS A 44 4.26 8.58 16.73
C HIS A 44 4.79 9.75 15.86
N SER A 45 4.17 10.00 14.69
CA SER A 45 4.51 11.13 13.80
C SER A 45 4.25 12.50 14.44
N VAL A 46 3.35 12.57 15.43
CA VAL A 46 3.11 13.78 16.23
C VAL A 46 3.37 13.47 17.69
N ILE A 47 4.16 14.33 18.33
CA ILE A 47 4.45 14.25 19.75
C ILE A 47 3.62 15.33 20.43
N HIS A 48 2.70 14.89 21.30
CA HIS A 48 1.86 15.77 22.10
C HIS A 48 2.51 16.03 23.45
N ASP A 49 2.54 17.30 23.85
CA ASP A 49 2.89 17.67 25.22
C ASP A 49 1.83 17.13 26.20
N GLN A 50 2.29 16.63 27.34
CA GLN A 50 1.43 15.96 28.32
C GLN A 50 0.40 16.91 28.97
N GLU A 51 0.60 18.23 28.92
CA GLU A 51 -0.22 19.19 29.63
C GLU A 51 -1.37 19.78 28.78
N THR A 52 -1.30 19.76 27.44
CA THR A 52 -2.17 20.59 26.58
C THR A 52 -3.03 19.85 25.56
N GLY A 53 -3.11 18.52 25.62
CA GLY A 53 -3.58 17.64 24.53
C GLY A 53 -4.87 18.05 23.78
N LYS A 54 -4.90 17.77 22.47
CA LYS A 54 -6.05 17.98 21.57
C LYS A 54 -6.21 16.77 20.62
N VAL A 55 -7.44 16.39 20.29
CA VAL A 55 -7.77 15.21 19.45
C VAL A 55 -8.59 15.64 18.23
N LEU A 56 -8.38 15.01 17.07
CA LEU A 56 -9.08 15.27 15.80
C LEU A 56 -10.16 14.20 15.47
N SER A 57 -11.06 14.54 14.54
CA SER A 57 -12.41 13.97 14.35
C SER A 57 -12.48 12.65 13.55
N LEU A 58 -13.57 11.90 13.76
CA LEU A 58 -13.89 10.59 13.16
C LEU A 58 -14.83 10.71 11.93
N SER A 59 -14.38 10.30 10.75
CA SER A 59 -15.27 9.88 9.64
C SER A 59 -14.50 9.18 8.52
N GLU A 60 -14.81 7.92 8.20
CA GLU A 60 -14.19 7.18 7.09
C GLU A 60 -14.63 7.73 5.73
N PHE A 61 -15.95 7.87 5.52
CA PHE A 61 -16.53 8.31 4.25
C PHE A 61 -16.09 9.72 3.87
N GLY A 62 -16.20 10.66 4.82
CA GLY A 62 -15.89 12.06 4.57
C GLY A 62 -14.39 12.28 4.37
N VAL A 63 -13.55 11.65 5.19
CA VAL A 63 -12.10 11.80 5.10
C VAL A 63 -11.57 11.12 3.83
N LEU A 64 -11.98 9.87 3.53
CA LEU A 64 -11.50 9.20 2.31
C LEU A 64 -11.89 9.95 1.03
N GLY A 65 -13.13 10.46 0.96
CA GLY A 65 -13.58 11.28 -0.16
C GLY A 65 -12.80 12.59 -0.29
N PHE A 66 -12.42 13.20 0.84
CA PHE A 66 -11.58 14.40 0.84
C PHE A 66 -10.16 14.10 0.35
N GLU A 67 -9.54 13.02 0.83
CA GLU A 67 -8.19 12.62 0.42
C GLU A 67 -8.11 12.25 -1.05
N LEU A 68 -9.16 11.60 -1.57
CA LEU A 68 -9.30 11.36 -3.00
C LEU A 68 -9.21 12.66 -3.81
N GLY A 69 -9.98 13.69 -3.43
CA GLY A 69 -9.94 14.99 -4.09
C GLY A 69 -8.56 15.64 -4.02
N TYR A 70 -7.89 15.57 -2.86
CA TYR A 70 -6.53 16.08 -2.69
C TYR A 70 -5.52 15.36 -3.61
N SER A 71 -5.60 14.04 -3.68
CA SER A 71 -4.70 13.21 -4.49
C SER A 71 -4.85 13.43 -6.00
N MET A 72 -6.03 13.83 -6.47
CA MET A 72 -6.28 14.14 -7.88
C MET A 72 -5.71 15.50 -8.29
N GLU A 73 -5.58 16.43 -7.33
CA GLU A 73 -5.08 17.78 -7.60
C GLU A 73 -3.55 17.85 -7.54
N ASN A 74 -2.91 17.07 -6.67
CA ASN A 74 -1.46 17.10 -6.49
C ASN A 74 -0.82 15.72 -6.73
N SER A 75 -0.45 15.48 -8.00
CA SER A 75 0.18 14.22 -8.43
C SER A 75 1.62 14.02 -7.93
N ASN A 76 2.26 15.06 -7.38
CA ASN A 76 3.64 14.98 -6.85
C ASN A 76 3.68 14.85 -5.32
N SER A 77 2.56 14.42 -4.72
CA SER A 77 2.44 14.22 -3.29
C SER A 77 2.10 12.78 -2.99
N LEU A 78 2.72 12.24 -1.94
CA LEU A 78 2.26 11.00 -1.34
C LEU A 78 1.06 11.32 -0.45
N VAL A 79 -0.14 10.94 -0.89
CA VAL A 79 -1.38 11.10 -0.13
C VAL A 79 -1.81 9.72 0.37
N LEU A 80 -2.02 9.58 1.67
CA LEU A 80 -2.42 8.35 2.32
C LEU A 80 -3.68 8.53 3.15
N TRP A 81 -4.56 7.54 3.10
CA TRP A 81 -5.64 7.35 4.04
C TRP A 81 -5.46 6.02 4.78
N GLU A 82 -5.51 6.05 6.12
CA GLU A 82 -5.43 4.85 6.97
C GLU A 82 -6.76 4.62 7.71
N ALA A 83 -7.31 3.42 7.54
CA ALA A 83 -8.41 2.95 8.37
C ALA A 83 -7.88 2.50 9.73
N GLN A 84 -8.64 2.71 10.81
CA GLN A 84 -8.23 2.25 12.14
C GLN A 84 -8.01 0.72 12.16
N PHE A 85 -8.96 -0.01 11.56
CA PHE A 85 -8.86 -1.39 11.13
C PHE A 85 -9.42 -1.51 9.71
N GLY A 86 -8.89 -2.42 8.91
CA GLY A 86 -9.30 -2.57 7.50
C GLY A 86 -10.78 -2.92 7.33
N ASP A 87 -11.37 -3.59 8.33
CA ASP A 87 -12.78 -3.97 8.38
C ASP A 87 -13.73 -2.77 8.20
N PHE A 88 -13.35 -1.58 8.70
CA PHE A 88 -14.15 -0.34 8.67
C PHE A 88 -14.10 0.40 7.33
N SER A 89 -13.24 -0.02 6.39
CA SER A 89 -13.18 0.59 5.04
C SER A 89 -14.53 0.54 4.31
N ASN A 90 -15.38 -0.44 4.64
CA ASN A 90 -16.72 -0.59 4.06
C ASN A 90 -17.64 0.62 4.34
N GLY A 91 -17.37 1.44 5.37
CA GLY A 91 -18.08 2.69 5.62
C GLY A 91 -17.91 3.72 4.50
N ALA A 92 -16.85 3.58 3.70
CA ALA A 92 -16.55 4.41 2.54
C ALA A 92 -16.72 3.67 1.20
N GLN A 93 -17.51 2.58 1.14
CA GLN A 93 -17.64 1.72 -0.04
C GLN A 93 -17.97 2.48 -1.34
N VAL A 94 -18.83 3.50 -1.27
CA VAL A 94 -19.19 4.32 -2.45
C VAL A 94 -17.98 5.03 -3.05
N ILE A 95 -17.01 5.43 -2.22
CA ILE A 95 -15.77 6.05 -2.70
C ILE A 95 -14.92 5.03 -3.45
N PHE A 96 -14.83 3.80 -2.93
CA PHE A 96 -14.13 2.70 -3.61
C PHE A 96 -14.76 2.34 -4.96
N ASP A 97 -16.08 2.12 -4.98
CA ASP A 97 -16.79 1.63 -6.17
C ASP A 97 -16.89 2.71 -7.26
N GLN A 98 -17.29 3.92 -6.88
CA GLN A 98 -17.71 4.92 -7.86
C GLN A 98 -16.59 5.85 -8.29
N PHE A 99 -15.47 5.87 -7.56
CA PHE A 99 -14.37 6.79 -7.80
C PHE A 99 -13.01 6.12 -7.85
N LEU A 100 -12.57 5.39 -6.82
CA LEU A 100 -11.21 4.82 -6.83
C LEU A 100 -11.05 3.74 -7.90
N SER A 101 -11.97 2.77 -7.97
CA SER A 101 -11.88 1.65 -8.91
C SER A 101 -12.17 2.02 -10.37
N SER A 102 -12.89 3.13 -10.60
CA SER A 102 -13.49 3.42 -11.91
C SER A 102 -13.31 4.86 -12.38
N GLY A 103 -12.69 5.73 -11.57
CA GLY A 103 -12.57 7.16 -11.85
C GLY A 103 -11.69 7.47 -13.05
N GLU A 104 -10.60 6.72 -13.24
CA GLU A 104 -9.75 6.85 -14.42
C GLU A 104 -10.52 6.42 -15.67
N SER A 105 -11.16 5.24 -15.66
CA SER A 105 -11.90 4.75 -16.83
C SER A 105 -13.11 5.61 -17.18
N LYS A 106 -13.82 6.16 -16.17
CA LYS A 106 -15.03 6.97 -16.38
C LYS A 106 -14.73 8.42 -16.76
N TRP A 107 -13.68 9.00 -16.20
CA TRP A 107 -13.45 10.45 -16.23
C TRP A 107 -12.02 10.86 -16.55
N LEU A 108 -11.13 9.91 -16.85
CA LEU A 108 -9.69 10.14 -17.07
C LEU A 108 -9.03 10.85 -15.88
N ARG A 109 -9.51 10.55 -14.67
CA ARG A 109 -8.99 11.11 -13.42
C ARG A 109 -8.08 10.10 -12.73
N GLN A 110 -6.78 10.40 -12.77
CA GLN A 110 -5.77 9.64 -12.06
C GLN A 110 -5.72 10.07 -10.58
N SER A 111 -5.40 9.12 -9.71
CA SER A 111 -5.20 9.33 -8.28
C SER A 111 -4.06 8.44 -7.81
N GLY A 112 -3.11 9.04 -7.09
CA GLY A 112 -2.03 8.32 -6.39
C GLY A 112 -2.36 8.02 -4.93
N LEU A 113 -3.65 7.98 -4.55
CA LEU A 113 -4.06 7.77 -3.17
C LEU A 113 -3.66 6.38 -2.67
N VAL A 114 -2.89 6.33 -1.58
CA VAL A 114 -2.57 5.08 -0.88
C VAL A 114 -3.61 4.82 0.19
N VAL A 115 -4.18 3.62 0.20
CA VAL A 115 -5.14 3.18 1.20
C VAL A 115 -4.51 2.11 2.09
N LEU A 116 -4.27 2.44 3.35
CA LEU A 116 -3.68 1.56 4.36
C LEU A 116 -4.81 0.88 5.16
N LEU A 117 -4.90 -0.45 5.02
CA LEU A 117 -5.94 -1.26 5.66
C LEU A 117 -5.29 -2.31 6.56
N PRO A 118 -5.23 -2.08 7.88
CA PRO A 118 -4.75 -3.10 8.81
C PRO A 118 -5.54 -4.39 8.68
N HIS A 119 -4.84 -5.52 8.50
CA HIS A 119 -5.42 -6.82 8.21
C HIS A 119 -4.63 -7.91 8.92
N SER A 120 -5.29 -8.73 9.75
CA SER A 120 -4.66 -9.88 10.41
C SER A 120 -5.69 -10.79 11.09
N TYR A 121 -5.53 -12.10 11.01
CA TYR A 121 -6.39 -13.06 11.72
C TYR A 121 -5.81 -13.45 13.10
N ASP A 122 -5.67 -12.45 14.00
CA ASP A 122 -5.07 -12.63 15.33
C ASP A 122 -6.09 -13.00 16.44
N GLY A 123 -7.29 -13.43 16.06
CA GLY A 123 -8.33 -13.84 17.01
C GLY A 123 -9.07 -12.67 17.70
N GLN A 124 -8.96 -11.45 17.18
CA GLN A 124 -9.63 -10.25 17.72
C GLN A 124 -11.12 -10.11 17.34
N GLY A 125 -11.67 -11.14 16.67
CA GLY A 125 -13.08 -11.20 16.29
C GLY A 125 -13.37 -10.65 14.88
N PRO A 126 -14.64 -10.69 14.47
CA PRO A 126 -15.05 -10.52 13.07
C PRO A 126 -14.90 -9.11 12.50
N GLU A 127 -14.68 -8.08 13.33
CA GLU A 127 -14.51 -6.67 12.90
C GLU A 127 -13.09 -6.13 13.10
N HIS A 128 -12.14 -7.01 13.41
CA HIS A 128 -10.73 -6.66 13.60
C HIS A 128 -9.83 -7.70 12.94
N SER A 129 -10.31 -8.32 11.86
CA SER A 129 -9.61 -9.43 11.21
C SER A 129 -9.40 -9.21 9.72
N SER A 130 -10.42 -8.73 9.01
CA SER A 130 -10.43 -8.75 7.56
C SER A 130 -10.66 -7.37 6.96
N ALA A 131 -9.64 -6.90 6.24
CA ALA A 131 -9.78 -5.80 5.31
C ALA A 131 -10.64 -6.17 4.08
N ARG A 132 -11.11 -7.42 3.96
CA ARG A 132 -11.91 -7.91 2.81
C ARG A 132 -11.16 -7.80 1.49
N LEU A 133 -9.89 -8.23 1.50
CA LEU A 133 -8.97 -8.20 0.36
C LEU A 133 -9.60 -8.73 -0.93
N GLU A 134 -10.41 -9.78 -0.82
CA GLU A 134 -11.15 -10.39 -1.92
C GLU A 134 -12.04 -9.39 -2.69
N ARG A 135 -12.59 -8.38 -2.01
CA ARG A 135 -13.43 -7.35 -2.63
C ARG A 135 -12.61 -6.43 -3.50
N PHE A 136 -11.44 -6.02 -3.05
CA PHE A 136 -10.52 -5.19 -3.84
C PHE A 136 -9.99 -5.94 -5.06
N LEU A 137 -9.70 -7.23 -4.91
CA LEU A 137 -9.33 -8.08 -6.04
C LEU A 137 -10.48 -8.23 -7.04
N GLN A 138 -11.72 -8.43 -6.57
CA GLN A 138 -12.90 -8.51 -7.45
C GLN A 138 -13.18 -7.23 -8.23
N MET A 139 -12.88 -6.07 -7.64
CA MET A 139 -13.03 -4.75 -8.25
C MET A 139 -11.83 -4.35 -9.13
N SER A 140 -10.78 -5.18 -9.21
CA SER A 140 -9.63 -4.96 -10.09
C SER A 140 -10.00 -5.32 -11.54
N ASP A 141 -9.46 -4.58 -12.50
CA ASP A 141 -9.71 -4.81 -13.93
C ASP A 141 -8.60 -5.60 -14.64
N ASP A 142 -7.67 -6.18 -13.88
CA ASP A 142 -6.67 -7.12 -14.40
C ASP A 142 -7.35 -8.33 -15.06
N ASN A 143 -6.91 -8.70 -16.25
CA ASN A 143 -7.54 -9.76 -17.03
C ASN A 143 -6.99 -11.13 -16.62
N PRO A 144 -7.79 -12.00 -15.96
CA PRO A 144 -7.27 -13.26 -15.44
C PRO A 144 -6.97 -14.31 -16.53
N TYR A 145 -7.36 -14.08 -17.78
CA TYR A 145 -7.19 -15.02 -18.89
C TYR A 145 -6.11 -14.60 -19.89
N VAL A 146 -5.52 -13.41 -19.72
CA VAL A 146 -4.51 -12.88 -20.62
C VAL A 146 -3.20 -12.75 -19.87
N ILE A 147 -2.20 -13.51 -20.32
CA ILE A 147 -0.83 -13.30 -19.88
C ILE A 147 -0.27 -12.16 -20.75
N PRO A 148 0.11 -11.02 -20.16
CA PRO A 148 0.62 -9.86 -20.89
C PRO A 148 2.01 -10.13 -21.47
N ASP A 149 2.44 -9.28 -22.40
CA ASP A 149 3.80 -9.37 -22.95
C ASP A 149 4.84 -9.17 -21.83
N MET A 150 5.82 -10.05 -21.81
CA MET A 150 6.81 -10.16 -20.75
C MET A 150 8.09 -9.39 -21.06
N GLU A 151 8.19 -8.80 -22.27
CA GLU A 151 9.28 -7.90 -22.65
C GLU A 151 9.33 -6.72 -21.67
N PRO A 152 10.46 -6.46 -21.00
CA PRO A 152 10.58 -5.40 -19.99
C PRO A 152 10.11 -4.01 -20.44
N THR A 153 10.31 -3.67 -21.71
CA THR A 153 9.95 -2.39 -22.32
C THR A 153 8.46 -2.25 -22.63
N LEU A 154 7.70 -3.35 -22.65
CA LEU A 154 6.28 -3.39 -23.00
C LEU A 154 5.36 -3.63 -21.79
N ARG A 155 5.93 -3.70 -20.57
CA ARG A 155 5.16 -3.91 -19.34
C ARG A 155 4.34 -2.68 -18.99
N LYS A 156 3.04 -2.77 -19.29
CA LYS A 156 2.08 -1.70 -19.03
C LYS A 156 1.04 -2.06 -17.97
N GLN A 157 1.06 -3.25 -17.40
CA GLN A 157 -0.04 -3.70 -16.51
C GLN A 157 -0.21 -2.81 -15.29
N ILE A 158 0.89 -2.31 -14.72
CA ILE A 158 0.85 -1.40 -13.55
C ILE A 158 0.20 -0.06 -13.92
N GLN A 159 0.34 0.36 -15.18
CA GLN A 159 -0.21 1.59 -15.73
C GLN A 159 -1.62 1.40 -16.31
N GLU A 160 -2.00 0.16 -16.65
CA GLU A 160 -3.29 -0.17 -17.26
C GLU A 160 -4.34 -0.63 -16.24
N CYS A 161 -3.92 -1.25 -15.14
CA CYS A 161 -4.85 -1.66 -14.08
C CYS A 161 -5.32 -0.45 -13.26
N ASN A 162 -6.60 -0.45 -12.93
CA ASN A 162 -7.28 0.61 -12.21
C ASN A 162 -6.66 0.93 -10.83
N TRP A 163 -6.04 -0.05 -10.19
CA TRP A 163 -5.23 0.15 -8.98
C TRP A 163 -4.24 -0.98 -8.76
N GLN A 164 -3.43 -0.83 -7.71
CA GLN A 164 -2.49 -1.84 -7.26
C GLN A 164 -2.90 -2.37 -5.88
N VAL A 165 -3.02 -3.69 -5.75
CA VAL A 165 -3.34 -4.36 -4.49
C VAL A 165 -2.11 -5.12 -4.02
N VAL A 166 -1.58 -4.73 -2.85
CA VAL A 166 -0.36 -5.28 -2.27
C VAL A 166 -0.60 -5.77 -0.84
N ASN A 167 0.08 -6.85 -0.47
CA ASN A 167 0.16 -7.37 0.89
C ASN A 167 1.64 -7.62 1.21
N VAL A 168 2.32 -6.55 1.63
CA VAL A 168 3.75 -6.57 1.90
C VAL A 168 4.04 -7.23 3.24
N THR A 169 5.23 -7.85 3.36
CA THR A 169 5.60 -8.63 4.55
C THR A 169 6.93 -8.21 5.18
N THR A 170 7.55 -7.15 4.66
CA THR A 170 8.78 -6.60 5.23
C THR A 170 8.75 -5.07 5.23
N PRO A 171 9.41 -4.41 6.21
CA PRO A 171 9.53 -2.96 6.24
C PRO A 171 10.18 -2.36 4.99
N ALA A 172 11.15 -3.06 4.41
CA ALA A 172 11.80 -2.64 3.17
C ALA A 172 10.82 -2.60 1.98
N ASN A 173 9.99 -3.64 1.84
CA ASN A 173 8.97 -3.64 0.78
C ASN A 173 7.91 -2.56 1.02
N TYR A 174 7.54 -2.31 2.28
CA TYR A 174 6.64 -1.20 2.60
C TYR A 174 7.25 0.15 2.22
N PHE A 175 8.51 0.39 2.57
CA PHE A 175 9.28 1.58 2.16
C PHE A 175 9.26 1.77 0.63
N HIS A 176 9.58 0.71 -0.12
CA HIS A 176 9.63 0.79 -1.58
C HIS A 176 8.25 0.99 -2.21
N VAL A 177 7.20 0.34 -1.70
CA VAL A 177 5.82 0.53 -2.20
C VAL A 177 5.36 1.97 -2.01
N LEU A 178 5.67 2.60 -0.87
CA LEU A 178 5.30 4.00 -0.62
C LEU A 178 6.05 4.95 -1.55
N ARG A 179 7.36 4.76 -1.72
CA ARG A 179 8.15 5.58 -2.64
C ARG A 179 7.78 5.35 -4.10
N ARG A 180 7.34 4.15 -4.47
CA ARG A 180 6.90 3.80 -5.82
C ARG A 180 5.75 4.67 -6.32
N GLN A 181 4.91 5.18 -5.42
CA GLN A 181 3.83 6.10 -5.79
C GLN A 181 4.34 7.40 -6.42
N VAL A 182 5.55 7.82 -6.06
CA VAL A 182 6.20 9.04 -6.56
C VAL A 182 7.27 8.71 -7.60
N TYR A 183 7.92 7.55 -7.50
CA TYR A 183 9.00 7.12 -8.38
C TYR A 183 8.68 5.78 -9.06
N TYR A 184 8.54 5.79 -10.38
CA TYR A 184 8.46 4.57 -11.17
C TYR A 184 9.86 4.09 -11.53
N GLU A 185 10.51 3.33 -10.64
CA GLU A 185 11.45 2.24 -10.96
C GLU A 185 12.21 1.73 -9.72
N LEU A 186 12.39 0.40 -9.66
CA LEU A 186 13.62 -0.36 -9.35
C LEU A 186 13.30 -1.70 -8.65
N ASP A 187 13.87 -2.77 -9.20
CA ASP A 187 13.92 -4.12 -8.64
C ASP A 187 15.32 -4.67 -8.90
N GLU A 188 16.10 -4.97 -7.86
CA GLU A 188 17.15 -6.03 -7.79
C GLU A 188 17.94 -5.88 -6.47
N GLU A 189 17.48 -6.46 -5.34
CA GLU A 189 18.35 -6.61 -4.14
C GLU A 189 18.05 -7.83 -3.23
N ARG A 190 17.18 -8.78 -3.62
CA ARG A 190 16.66 -9.78 -2.67
C ARG A 190 17.26 -11.20 -2.72
N LYS A 191 18.44 -11.41 -3.32
CA LYS A 191 18.98 -12.77 -3.53
C LYS A 191 20.11 -13.16 -2.58
N LYS A 192 19.81 -13.41 -1.30
CA LYS A 192 20.67 -14.21 -0.41
C LYS A 192 19.82 -14.97 0.61
N VAL A 193 19.87 -16.31 0.58
CA VAL A 193 19.74 -17.30 1.70
C VAL A 193 19.18 -18.64 1.15
N GLU A 194 19.80 -19.75 1.56
CA GLU A 194 19.62 -21.11 1.03
C GLU A 194 18.83 -22.03 1.99
N GLY A 195 17.85 -22.75 1.44
CA GLY A 195 17.20 -23.96 2.00
C GLY A 195 16.71 -24.83 0.83
N LYS A 196 16.83 -26.17 0.91
CA LYS A 196 16.93 -27.02 -0.31
C LYS A 196 15.74 -27.94 -0.63
N ASP A 197 14.77 -28.12 0.27
CA ASP A 197 13.73 -29.16 0.08
C ASP A 197 12.28 -28.62 -0.01
N VAL A 198 12.02 -27.40 0.47
CA VAL A 198 10.73 -26.71 0.34
C VAL A 198 10.99 -25.23 0.04
N ALA A 199 10.41 -24.73 -1.04
CA ALA A 199 10.45 -23.31 -1.37
C ALA A 199 9.19 -22.61 -0.88
N ILE A 200 9.34 -21.67 0.06
CA ILE A 200 8.26 -20.76 0.46
C ILE A 200 8.46 -19.45 -0.31
N CYS A 201 7.59 -19.21 -1.29
CA CYS A 201 7.59 -17.98 -2.08
C CYS A 201 6.48 -17.05 -1.58
N ARG A 202 6.74 -15.74 -1.56
CA ARG A 202 5.76 -14.71 -1.22
C ARG A 202 5.35 -13.95 -2.45
N VAL A 203 4.04 -13.80 -2.66
CA VAL A 203 3.47 -12.92 -3.69
C VAL A 203 2.94 -11.69 -2.99
N GLU A 204 3.73 -10.62 -2.99
CA GLU A 204 3.42 -9.41 -2.23
C GLU A 204 2.58 -8.38 -3.02
N GLN A 205 2.51 -8.50 -4.35
CA GLN A 205 1.58 -7.75 -5.19
C GLN A 205 0.63 -8.74 -5.86
N LEU A 206 -0.67 -8.51 -5.66
CA LEU A 206 -1.74 -9.39 -6.10
C LEU A 206 -2.46 -8.85 -7.34
N CYS A 207 -2.49 -7.53 -7.51
CA CYS A 207 -3.00 -6.85 -8.70
C CYS A 207 -2.10 -5.64 -9.05
N PRO A 208 -1.71 -5.43 -10.32
CA PRO A 208 -1.75 -6.44 -11.39
C PRO A 208 -0.90 -7.66 -11.03
N PHE A 209 -1.31 -8.83 -11.51
CA PHE A 209 -0.61 -10.07 -11.20
C PHE A 209 0.78 -10.12 -11.87
N LEU A 210 1.79 -10.42 -11.07
CA LEU A 210 3.20 -10.42 -11.48
C LEU A 210 3.61 -11.74 -12.15
N TYR A 211 3.03 -12.02 -13.33
CA TYR A 211 3.25 -13.27 -14.05
C TYR A 211 4.74 -13.59 -14.26
N ASP A 212 5.57 -12.59 -14.53
CA ASP A 212 6.98 -12.77 -14.90
C ASP A 212 7.82 -13.16 -13.70
N LEU A 213 7.61 -12.51 -12.56
CA LEU A 213 8.33 -12.81 -11.32
C LEU A 213 7.89 -14.17 -10.78
N VAL A 214 6.59 -14.49 -10.84
CA VAL A 214 6.08 -15.82 -10.47
C VAL A 214 6.63 -16.88 -11.41
N GLN A 215 6.59 -16.68 -12.73
CA GLN A 215 7.13 -17.65 -13.69
C GLN A 215 8.65 -17.81 -13.55
N ARG A 216 9.39 -16.73 -13.30
CA ARG A 216 10.83 -16.74 -13.03
C ARG A 216 11.14 -17.55 -11.77
N GLU A 217 10.34 -17.39 -10.72
CA GLU A 217 10.51 -18.12 -9.46
C GLU A 217 10.15 -19.60 -9.61
N VAL A 218 9.01 -19.94 -10.24
CA VAL A 218 8.60 -21.33 -10.51
C VAL A 218 9.63 -22.06 -11.37
N LYS A 219 10.23 -21.39 -12.38
CA LYS A 219 11.31 -21.96 -13.21
C LYS A 219 12.56 -22.38 -12.41
N ARG A 220 12.74 -21.91 -11.18
CA ARG A 220 13.83 -22.35 -10.29
C ARG A 220 13.61 -23.76 -9.72
N TYR A 221 12.38 -24.28 -9.78
CA TYR A 221 11.98 -25.57 -9.21
C TYR A 221 11.38 -26.48 -10.29
N PRO A 222 12.21 -27.05 -11.19
CA PRO A 222 11.74 -27.84 -12.33
C PRO A 222 11.31 -29.29 -12.00
N ASN A 223 11.55 -29.76 -10.77
CA ASN A 223 11.29 -31.13 -10.32
C ASN A 223 10.09 -31.18 -9.38
#